data_AF-A0A536PQG4-F1
#
_entry.id   AF-A0A536PQG4-F1
#
_cell.length_a   1.000
_cell.length_b   1.000
_cell.length_c   1.000
_cell.angle_alpha   90.00
_cell.angle_beta   90.00
_cell.angle_gamma   90.00
#
_symmetry.space_group_name_H-M   'P 1'
#
loop_
_entity.id
_entity.type
_entity.pdbx_description
1 polymer ?
#
loop_
_entity_poly.entity_id
_entity_poly.type
_entity_poly.pdbx_seq_one_letter_code
_entity_poly.pdbx_strand_id
1 'polypeptide(L)'
;MMHQLDCDETAERLNLYLDRELSDADVVQVREHLSECPPCERIFDFQAEVKRLVRKECCSDDAPARLREWVRNLSAKDPQPPA
;
A
#
# COMPACT_ATOMS: atom_id res chain seq x y z
N MET A 1 -5.14 14.11 -23.25
CA MET A 1 -3.75 13.65 -23.31
C MET A 1 -3.81 12.18 -22.94
N MET A 2 -3.60 11.29 -23.91
CA MET A 2 -3.78 9.84 -23.76
C MET A 2 -2.55 9.26 -23.06
N HIS A 3 -2.66 9.02 -21.76
CA HIS A 3 -1.77 8.08 -21.08
C HIS A 3 -2.34 6.68 -21.20
N GLN A 4 -1.48 5.67 -21.10
CA GLN A 4 -1.80 4.26 -21.33
C GLN A 4 -2.87 3.71 -20.37
N LEU A 5 -3.21 4.48 -19.34
CA LEU A 5 -4.22 4.22 -18.33
C LEU A 5 -5.07 5.50 -18.16
N ASP A 6 -6.38 5.41 -18.36
CA ASP A 6 -7.27 6.55 -18.13
C ASP A 6 -7.59 6.74 -16.63
N CYS A 7 -8.30 7.84 -16.29
CA CYS A 7 -8.61 8.16 -14.90
C CYS A 7 -9.55 7.12 -14.25
N ASP A 8 -10.48 6.55 -15.02
CA ASP A 8 -11.45 5.58 -14.51
C ASP A 8 -10.76 4.24 -14.24
N GLU A 9 -9.96 3.80 -15.20
CA GLU A 9 -9.05 2.66 -15.09
C GLU A 9 -8.06 2.77 -13.93
N THR A 10 -7.56 3.98 -13.67
CA THR A 10 -6.66 4.23 -12.54
C THR A 10 -7.43 4.10 -11.23
N ALA A 11 -8.62 4.72 -11.14
CA ALA A 11 -9.46 4.69 -9.95
C ALA A 11 -9.86 3.26 -9.55
N GLU A 12 -10.15 2.39 -10.52
CA GLU A 12 -10.43 0.97 -10.28
C GLU A 12 -9.21 0.22 -9.72
N ARG A 13 -8.01 0.52 -10.22
CA ARG A 13 -6.76 -0.13 -9.81
C ARG A 13 -6.17 0.42 -8.51
N LEU A 14 -6.64 1.58 -8.01
CA LEU A 14 -6.12 2.19 -6.77
C LEU A 14 -6.23 1.29 -5.54
N ASN A 15 -7.29 0.50 -5.42
CA ASN A 15 -7.46 -0.40 -4.28
C ASN A 15 -6.35 -1.48 -4.26
N LEU A 16 -6.11 -2.11 -5.40
CA LEU A 16 -5.05 -3.12 -5.58
C LEU A 16 -3.65 -2.48 -5.40
N TYR A 17 -3.48 -1.25 -5.89
CA TYR A 17 -2.25 -0.50 -5.69
C TYR A 17 -1.97 -0.24 -4.20
N LEU A 18 -2.99 0.16 -3.44
CA LEU A 18 -2.91 0.38 -1.99
C LEU A 18 -2.60 -0.91 -1.21
N ASP A 19 -3.15 -2.04 -1.64
CA ASP A 19 -2.89 -3.36 -1.03
C ASP A 19 -1.59 -4.02 -1.51
N ARG A 20 -0.89 -3.40 -2.48
CA ARG A 20 0.32 -3.94 -3.13
C ARG A 20 0.08 -5.27 -3.85
N GLU A 21 -1.10 -5.41 -4.44
CA GLU A 21 -1.53 -6.61 -5.17
C GLU A 21 -1.43 -6.46 -6.70
N LEU A 22 -0.93 -5.31 -7.18
CA LEU A 22 -0.66 -5.09 -8.59
C LEU A 22 0.65 -5.73 -9.05
N SER A 23 0.73 -6.07 -10.33
CA SER A 23 1.99 -6.49 -10.96
C SER A 23 2.97 -5.31 -11.03
N ASP A 24 4.27 -5.58 -11.12
CA ASP A 24 5.30 -4.53 -11.23
C ASP A 24 5.03 -3.60 -12.42
N ALA A 25 4.53 -4.13 -13.53
CA ALA A 25 4.18 -3.36 -14.71
C ALA A 25 3.00 -2.41 -14.44
N ASP A 26 1.95 -2.88 -13.75
CA ASP A 26 0.77 -2.08 -13.42
C ASP A 26 1.10 -1.00 -12.37
N VAL A 27 2.00 -1.31 -11.42
CA VAL A 27 2.51 -0.34 -10.45
C VAL A 27 3.17 0.85 -11.13
N VAL A 28 3.97 0.61 -12.17
CA VAL A 28 4.61 1.67 -12.95
C VAL A 28 3.56 2.54 -13.64
N GLN A 29 2.59 1.92 -14.31
CA GLN A 29 1.55 2.67 -15.06
C GLN A 29 0.67 3.53 -14.13
N VAL A 30 0.23 2.98 -12.99
CA VAL A 30 -0.54 3.74 -12.00
C VAL A 30 0.29 4.88 -11.41
N ARG A 31 1.57 4.64 -11.11
CA ARG A 31 2.45 5.67 -10.56
C ARG A 31 2.69 6.82 -11.56
N GLU A 32 2.94 6.50 -12.82
CA GLU A 32 3.08 7.50 -13.89
C GLU A 32 1.82 8.36 -13.99
N HIS A 33 0.63 7.73 -14.05
CA HIS A 33 -0.64 8.46 -14.09
C HIS A 33 -0.81 9.38 -12.87
N LEU A 34 -0.54 8.88 -11.65
CA LEU A 34 -0.67 9.70 -10.43
C LEU A 34 0.26 10.91 -10.43
N SER A 35 1.47 10.79 -10.99
CA SER A 35 2.43 11.90 -11.08
C SER A 35 2.02 13.01 -12.03
N GLU A 36 1.14 12.71 -12.99
CA GLU A 36 0.71 13.63 -14.05
C GLU A 36 -0.76 14.06 -13.90
N CYS A 37 -1.52 13.41 -13.01
CA CYS A 37 -2.94 13.64 -12.78
C CYS A 37 -3.23 13.98 -11.31
N PRO A 38 -3.13 15.27 -10.92
CA PRO A 38 -3.45 15.73 -9.56
C PRO A 38 -4.86 15.34 -9.05
N PRO A 39 -5.91 15.25 -9.90
CA PRO A 39 -7.20 14.72 -9.47
C PRO A 39 -7.13 13.28 -8.95
N CYS A 40 -6.42 12.39 -9.65
CA CYS A 40 -6.27 10.99 -9.23
C CYS A 40 -5.37 10.85 -7.99
N GLU A 41 -4.34 11.68 -7.88
CA GLU A 41 -3.50 11.77 -6.67
C GLU A 41 -4.33 12.10 -5.43
N ARG A 42 -5.25 13.08 -5.52
CA ARG A 42 -6.15 13.40 -4.40
C ARG A 42 -7.08 12.24 -4.01
N ILE A 43 -7.53 11.46 -4.99
CA ILE A 43 -8.38 10.29 -4.74
C ILE A 43 -7.55 9.20 -4.03
N PHE A 44 -6.32 8.96 -4.49
CA PHE A 44 -5.39 8.04 -3.85
C PHE A 44 -5.13 8.42 -2.39
N ASP A 45 -4.78 9.69 -2.13
CA ASP A 45 -4.53 10.18 -0.76
C ASP A 45 -5.73 9.98 0.16
N PHE A 46 -6.94 10.28 -0.35
CA PHE A 46 -8.17 10.06 0.39
C PHE A 46 -8.38 8.58 0.75
N GLN A 47 -8.24 7.68 -0.23
CA GLN A 47 -8.40 6.25 0.01
C GLN A 47 -7.34 5.70 0.97
N ALA A 48 -6.09 6.15 0.84
CA ALA A 48 -4.99 5.79 1.74
C ALA A 48 -5.30 6.21 3.19
N GLU A 49 -5.80 7.43 3.38
CA GLU A 49 -6.15 7.96 4.69
C GLU A 49 -7.34 7.21 5.31
N VAL A 50 -8.36 6.88 4.51
CA VAL A 50 -9.49 6.05 4.97
C VAL A 50 -9.01 4.67 5.42
N LYS A 51 -8.17 3.98 4.62
CA LYS A 51 -7.59 2.68 5.01
C LYS A 51 -6.76 2.78 6.29
N ARG A 52 -5.96 3.84 6.43
CA ARG A 52 -5.16 4.10 7.64
C ARG A 52 -6.05 4.27 8.87
N LEU A 53 -7.14 5.03 8.73
CA LEU A 53 -8.09 5.26 9.81
C LEU A 53 -8.80 3.96 10.21
N VAL A 54 -9.31 3.18 9.25
CA VAL A 54 -9.95 1.89 9.51
C VAL A 54 -8.98 0.96 10.24
N ARG A 55 -7.72 0.85 9.79
CA ARG A 55 -6.72 0.04 10.48
C ARG A 55 -6.48 0.51 11.92
N LYS A 56 -6.45 1.83 12.15
CA LYS A 56 -6.22 2.40 13.48
C LYS A 56 -7.38 2.12 14.43
N GLU A 57 -8.61 2.35 13.99
CA GLU A 57 -9.81 2.29 14.85
C GLU A 57 -10.38 0.86 14.96
N CYS A 58 -10.18 0.01 13.95
CA CYS A 58 -10.76 -1.34 13.90
C CYS A 58 -9.74 -2.48 14.06
N CYS A 59 -8.43 -2.23 13.92
CA CYS A 59 -7.39 -3.24 14.09
C CYS A 59 -6.42 -2.83 15.21
N SER A 60 -6.90 -2.91 16.45
CA SER A 60 -6.12 -2.58 17.67
C SER A 60 -5.31 -3.76 18.21
N ASP A 61 -5.27 -4.89 17.52
CA ASP A 61 -4.50 -6.06 17.97
C ASP A 61 -3.00 -5.82 17.73
N ASP A 62 -2.29 -5.51 18.81
CA ASP A 62 -0.84 -5.48 18.79
C ASP A 62 -0.29 -6.86 18.43
N ALA A 63 0.72 -6.87 17.54
CA ALA A 63 1.44 -8.10 17.25
C ALA A 63 1.99 -8.70 18.56
N PRO A 64 1.90 -10.04 18.75
CA PRO A 64 2.42 -10.70 19.94
C PRO A 64 3.86 -10.31 20.24
N ALA A 65 4.21 -10.12 21.51
CA ALA A 65 5.53 -9.63 21.93
C ALA A 65 6.69 -10.43 21.29
N ARG A 66 6.56 -11.76 21.23
CA ARG A 66 7.53 -12.66 20.58
C ARG A 66 7.79 -12.33 19.11
N LEU A 67 6.75 -11.96 18.36
CA LEU A 67 6.87 -11.65 16.94
C LEU A 67 7.52 -10.28 16.76
N ARG A 68 7.17 -9.32 17.62
CA ARG A 68 7.83 -8.00 17.64
C ARG A 68 9.32 -8.10 17.96
N GLU A 69 9.71 -8.95 18.90
CA GLU A 69 11.12 -9.23 19.22
C GLU A 69 11.84 -9.89 18.05
N TRP A 70 11.23 -10.90 17.43
CA TRP A 70 11.80 -11.56 16.26
C TRP A 70 12.03 -10.60 15.09
N VAL A 71 11.04 -9.74 14.77
CA VAL A 71 11.18 -8.72 13.71
C VAL A 71 12.28 -7.71 14.03
N ARG A 72 12.41 -7.28 15.30
CA ARG A 72 13.52 -6.39 15.71
C ARG A 72 14.90 -7.03 15.53
N ASN A 73 14.99 -8.36 15.65
CA ASN A 73 16.25 -9.08 15.49
C ASN A 73 16.62 -9.34 14.02
N LEU A 74 15.65 -9.33 13.09
CA LEU A 74 15.92 -9.47 11.64
C LEU A 74 16.89 -8.41 11.10
N SER A 75 16.83 -7.18 11.61
CA SER A 75 17.76 -6.12 11.22
C SER A 75 19.13 -6.20 11.90
N ALA A 76 19.27 -7.05 12.93
CA ALA A 76 20.45 -7.13 13.79
C ALA A 76 21.35 -8.36 13.53
N LYS A 77 20.79 -9.50 13.08
CA LYS A 77 21.51 -10.73 12.63
C LYS A 77 20.49 -11.83 12.31
N ASP A 78 20.77 -12.67 11.32
CA ASP A 78 19.96 -13.82 10.87
C ASP A 78 19.18 -14.51 12.03
N PRO A 79 17.89 -14.21 12.20
CA PRO A 79 17.11 -14.76 13.30
C PRO A 79 16.43 -16.05 12.89
N GLN A 80 16.55 -17.07 13.74
CA GLN A 80 15.80 -18.32 13.58
C GLN A 80 14.29 -18.02 13.67
N PRO A 81 13.46 -18.48 12.72
CA PRO A 81 12.01 -18.27 12.76
C PRO A 81 11.38 -18.85 14.03
N PRO A 82 10.35 -18.20 14.60
CA PRO A 82 9.67 -18.72 15.78
C PRO A 82 8.96 -20.04 15.45
N ALA A 83 9.05 -21.00 16.37
CA ALA A 83 8.31 -22.27 16.34
C ALA A 83 6.81 -22.07 16.57
#